data_AF-A0A4U5MM16-F1
#
_entry.id   AF-A0A4U5MM16-F1
#
_cell.length_a   1.000
_cell.length_b   1.000
_cell.length_c   1.000
_cell.angle_alpha   90.00
_cell.angle_beta   90.00
_cell.angle_gamma   90.00
#
_symmetry.space_group_name_H-M   'P 1'
#
loop_
_entity.id
_entity.type
_entity.pdbx_description
1 polymer ?
#
loop_
_entity_poly.entity_id
_entity_poly.type
_entity_poly.pdbx_seq_one_letter_code
_entity_poly.pdbx_strand_id
1 'polypeptide(L)'
;MFLIGIAFIPIGVVLYLANAGVGEFDLTYGRPDPHIVTDHTVLKNVNATAHPNRDNVTFDLDDKFQNDKDIYFYYRLENYLQNYRSYRTLCREPYRSAILSDGSNVSIAPCGAIANSMFNDSFELYYYGERVPLTYKGVAWEVDKTVKFKNPTGKLWEELKQKTAKPTNWLKHVTELDLEDPDNNGYQNVDFIVWMRTAALPDFRKLYRILDRNKSATFARGLPPGRYELVIFDNYPVSRFHAKKHFIISSTSWVGGKNSFLGITYMVVGSLCIVLGCIFLVIHLNFGNSLREMGSIKES
;
A
#
# COMPACT_ATOMS: atom_id res chain seq x y z
N MET A 1 -10.17 36.08 -4.05
CA MET A 1 -9.46 35.79 -2.78
C MET A 1 -10.44 35.34 -1.71
N PHE A 2 -11.35 36.19 -1.22
CA PHE A 2 -12.30 35.83 -0.16
C PHE A 2 -13.21 34.64 -0.49
N LEU A 3 -13.81 34.59 -1.69
CA LEU A 3 -14.67 33.47 -2.09
C LEU A 3 -13.93 32.12 -2.06
N ILE A 4 -12.69 32.08 -2.52
CA ILE A 4 -11.86 30.86 -2.51
C ILE A 4 -11.58 30.44 -1.06
N GLY A 5 -11.21 31.38 -0.20
CA GLY A 5 -10.98 31.10 1.22
C GLY A 5 -12.23 30.57 1.95
N ILE A 6 -13.37 31.23 1.74
CA ILE A 6 -14.66 30.85 2.33
C ILE A 6 -15.11 29.46 1.84
N ALA A 7 -14.81 29.09 0.60
CA ALA A 7 -15.12 27.75 0.09
C ALA A 7 -14.13 26.67 0.56
N PHE A 8 -12.83 26.97 0.56
CA PHE A 8 -11.78 25.97 0.81
C PHE A 8 -11.68 25.57 2.28
N ILE A 9 -11.93 26.49 3.22
CA ILE A 9 -11.84 26.17 4.66
C ILE A 9 -12.88 25.12 5.07
N PRO A 10 -14.20 25.26 4.79
CA PRO A 10 -15.18 24.23 5.12
C PRO A 10 -14.89 22.89 4.45
N ILE A 11 -14.47 22.90 3.17
CA ILE A 11 -14.06 21.67 2.46
C ILE A 11 -12.89 21.00 3.18
N GLY A 12 -11.87 21.76 3.55
CA GLY A 12 -10.71 21.25 4.29
C GLY A 12 -11.07 20.65 5.65
N VAL A 13 -11.97 21.30 6.39
CA VAL A 13 -12.48 20.79 7.68
C VAL A 13 -13.24 19.47 7.49
N VAL A 14 -14.15 19.40 6.51
CA VAL A 14 -14.90 18.17 6.21
C VAL A 14 -13.96 17.02 5.83
N LEU A 15 -12.97 17.27 4.96
CA LEU A 15 -11.97 16.27 4.57
C LEU A 15 -11.11 15.83 5.77
N TYR A 16 -10.72 16.76 6.64
CA TYR A 16 -9.95 16.46 7.84
C TYR A 16 -10.72 15.59 8.82
N LEU A 17 -11.98 15.93 9.11
CA LEU A 17 -12.85 15.15 10.00
C LEU A 17 -13.15 13.76 9.43
N ALA A 18 -13.43 13.67 8.13
CA ALA A 18 -13.61 12.38 7.45
C ALA A 18 -12.37 11.50 7.55
N ASN A 19 -11.17 12.09 7.60
CA ASN A 19 -9.92 11.37 7.78
C ASN A 19 -9.64 10.98 9.24
N ALA A 20 -9.99 11.84 10.20
CA ALA A 20 -9.83 11.58 11.63
C ALA A 20 -10.66 10.37 12.09
N GLY A 21 -11.78 10.10 11.43
CA GLY A 21 -12.61 8.90 11.65
C GLY A 21 -12.02 7.59 11.10
N VAL A 22 -10.87 7.62 10.40
CA VAL A 22 -10.22 6.43 9.86
C VAL A 22 -9.31 5.79 10.91
N GLY A 23 -9.61 4.55 11.29
CA GLY A 23 -8.73 3.68 12.08
C GLY A 23 -7.58 3.16 11.23
N GLU A 24 -6.36 3.23 11.77
CA GLU A 24 -5.16 2.64 11.19
C GLU A 24 -4.29 2.06 12.30
N PHE A 25 -3.95 0.78 12.17
CA PHE A 25 -3.07 0.03 13.04
C PHE A 25 -1.83 -0.36 12.23
N ASP A 26 -0.63 -0.08 12.75
CA ASP A 26 0.66 -0.36 12.10
C ASP A 26 1.53 -1.17 13.09
N LEU A 27 1.84 -2.40 12.70
CA LEU A 27 2.70 -3.31 13.45
C LEU A 27 3.99 -3.57 12.67
N THR A 28 5.11 -3.14 13.21
CA THR A 28 6.44 -3.53 12.73
C THR A 28 6.73 -4.98 13.12
N TYR A 29 7.21 -5.80 12.18
CA TYR A 29 7.63 -7.18 12.43
C TYR A 29 8.89 -7.53 11.63
N GLY A 30 9.42 -8.73 11.91
CA GLY A 30 10.67 -9.22 11.34
C GLY A 30 11.83 -9.08 12.33
N ARG A 31 12.83 -9.93 12.16
CA ARG A 31 13.92 -10.03 13.14
C ARG A 31 14.85 -8.81 13.12
N PRO A 32 15.28 -8.34 14.30
CA PRO A 32 16.46 -7.48 14.39
C PRO A 32 17.66 -8.21 13.78
N ASP A 33 18.48 -7.50 13.02
CA ASP A 33 19.77 -8.03 12.57
C ASP A 33 20.66 -8.29 13.79
N PRO A 34 21.15 -9.53 14.03
CA PRO A 34 22.03 -9.83 15.15
C PRO A 34 23.36 -9.05 15.13
N HIS A 35 23.72 -8.42 14.00
CA HIS A 35 24.89 -7.54 13.87
C HIS A 35 24.59 -6.07 14.19
N ILE A 36 23.34 -5.73 14.49
CA ILE A 36 22.89 -4.37 14.80
C ILE A 36 22.39 -4.35 16.24
N VAL A 37 23.23 -3.85 17.16
CA VAL A 37 22.80 -3.48 18.52
C VAL A 37 21.98 -2.19 18.40
N THR A 38 20.67 -2.33 18.18
CA THR A 38 19.73 -1.23 18.36
C THR A 38 18.94 -1.41 19.65
N ASP A 39 18.88 -0.33 20.41
CA ASP A 39 18.23 -0.15 21.69
C ASP A 39 16.88 -0.87 21.80
N HIS A 40 16.79 -1.74 22.80
CA HIS A 40 15.62 -2.57 23.09
C HIS A 40 14.46 -1.71 23.61
N THR A 41 13.71 -1.07 22.72
CA THR A 41 12.53 -0.29 23.14
C THR A 41 11.21 -0.62 22.43
N VAL A 42 11.18 -1.53 21.45
CA VAL A 42 9.96 -1.75 20.63
C VAL A 42 9.21 -3.07 20.91
N LEU A 43 9.65 -3.89 21.87
CA LEU A 43 8.89 -5.07 22.32
C LEU A 43 8.50 -4.95 23.79
N LYS A 44 7.78 -3.88 24.16
CA LYS A 44 7.01 -3.88 25.41
C LYS A 44 5.63 -4.48 25.10
N ASN A 45 5.44 -5.75 25.47
CA ASN A 45 4.18 -6.51 25.47
C ASN A 45 3.92 -7.44 24.27
N VAL A 46 4.94 -8.12 23.72
CA VAL A 46 4.71 -9.23 22.77
C VAL A 46 5.32 -10.52 23.33
N ASN A 47 4.47 -11.45 23.77
CA ASN A 47 4.87 -12.83 24.08
C ASN A 47 5.03 -13.62 22.76
N ALA A 48 6.10 -13.37 22.01
CA ALA A 48 6.38 -14.09 20.78
C ALA A 48 7.01 -15.46 21.10
N THR A 49 6.30 -16.56 20.82
CA THR A 49 6.90 -17.90 20.75
C THR A 49 7.56 -18.06 19.38
N ALA A 50 8.87 -17.87 19.31
CA ALA A 50 9.61 -17.84 18.05
C ALA A 50 9.78 -19.24 17.42
N HIS A 51 9.22 -19.43 16.23
CA HIS A 51 9.63 -20.49 15.30
C HIS A 51 10.50 -19.87 14.19
N PRO A 52 11.38 -20.64 13.51
CA PRO A 52 12.41 -20.07 12.65
C PRO A 52 11.92 -19.20 11.49
N ASN A 53 10.64 -19.24 11.11
CA ASN A 53 9.98 -18.30 10.17
C ASN A 53 8.52 -17.98 10.59
N ARG A 54 8.16 -18.16 11.87
CA ARG A 54 6.78 -17.94 12.35
C ARG A 54 6.78 -17.14 13.64
N ASP A 55 6.10 -16.01 13.59
CA ASP A 55 5.90 -15.11 14.73
C ASP A 55 4.41 -15.00 15.04
N ASN A 56 4.06 -15.08 16.32
CA ASN A 56 2.70 -14.84 16.81
C ASN A 56 2.70 -13.54 17.63
N VAL A 57 1.82 -12.62 17.26
CA VAL A 57 1.70 -11.30 17.90
C VAL A 57 0.24 -11.09 18.30
N THR A 58 0.00 -10.65 19.54
CA THR A 58 -1.34 -10.26 19.98
C THR A 58 -1.43 -8.76 20.16
N PHE A 59 -2.54 -8.17 19.75
CA PHE A 59 -2.82 -6.73 19.89
C PHE A 59 -4.32 -6.47 20.05
N ASP A 60 -4.67 -5.29 20.53
CA ASP A 60 -6.05 -4.85 20.68
C ASP A 60 -6.41 -3.83 19.59
N LEU A 61 -7.59 -3.99 18.99
CA LEU A 61 -8.17 -3.01 18.06
C LEU A 61 -9.28 -2.21 18.73
N ASP A 62 -9.36 -0.94 18.38
CA ASP A 62 -10.42 -0.02 18.82
C ASP A 62 -11.69 -0.14 17.95
N ASP A 63 -12.71 0.64 18.30
CA ASP A 63 -14.00 0.68 17.62
C ASP A 63 -13.95 1.32 16.23
N LYS A 64 -12.82 1.90 15.81
CA LYS A 64 -12.69 2.57 14.51
C LYS A 64 -12.66 1.60 13.34
N PHE A 65 -12.38 0.33 13.60
CA PHE A 65 -12.41 -0.75 12.61
C PHE A 65 -13.79 -1.43 12.50
N GLN A 66 -14.74 -1.01 13.32
CA GLN A 66 -16.13 -1.44 13.27
C GLN A 66 -17.01 -0.34 12.62
N ASN A 67 -18.31 -0.61 12.47
CA ASN A 67 -19.36 0.28 11.93
C ASN A 67 -19.47 0.33 10.41
N ASP A 68 -19.60 -0.84 9.79
CA ASP A 68 -19.85 -1.02 8.35
C ASP A 68 -18.77 -0.45 7.42
N LYS A 69 -17.57 -0.21 7.96
CA LYS A 69 -16.42 0.24 7.19
C LYS A 69 -15.79 -0.94 6.45
N ASP A 70 -15.27 -0.64 5.27
CA ASP A 70 -14.43 -1.58 4.55
C ASP A 70 -13.03 -1.59 5.18
N ILE A 71 -12.51 -2.80 5.38
CA ILE A 71 -11.23 -3.03 6.05
C ILE A 71 -10.24 -3.62 5.06
N TYR A 72 -9.08 -3.00 5.01
CA TYR A 72 -8.00 -3.32 4.10
C TYR A 72 -6.75 -3.67 4.90
N PHE A 73 -6.07 -4.72 4.45
CA PHE A 73 -4.85 -5.22 5.04
C PHE A 73 -3.71 -4.92 4.08
N TYR A 74 -2.65 -4.27 4.56
CA TYR A 74 -1.48 -3.92 3.77
C TYR A 74 -0.23 -4.51 4.40
N TYR A 75 0.76 -4.79 3.57
CA TYR A 75 2.13 -4.81 4.02
C TYR A 75 2.81 -3.51 3.61
N ARG A 76 3.67 -2.97 4.48
CA ARG A 76 4.51 -1.81 4.19
C ARG A 76 5.98 -2.19 4.31
N LEU A 77 6.77 -1.71 3.36
CA LEU A 77 8.21 -1.83 3.34
C LEU A 77 8.79 -0.43 3.48
N GLU A 78 9.53 -0.21 4.56
CA GLU A 78 10.28 1.01 4.82
C GLU A 78 11.71 0.84 4.28
N ASN A 79 12.26 1.88 3.66
CA ASN A 79 13.63 1.89 3.14
C ASN A 79 13.89 0.82 2.05
N TYR A 80 12.90 0.58 1.17
CA TYR A 80 13.01 -0.37 0.07
C TYR A 80 12.90 0.33 -1.30
N LEU A 81 14.00 0.38 -2.06
CA LEU A 81 14.12 1.20 -3.28
C LEU A 81 13.59 0.51 -4.56
N GLN A 82 12.26 0.39 -4.71
CA GLN A 82 11.66 -0.12 -5.96
C GLN A 82 11.84 0.82 -7.17
N ASN A 83 12.11 2.11 -6.94
CA ASN A 83 12.21 3.13 -7.98
C ASN A 83 13.62 3.24 -8.59
N TYR A 84 14.60 2.49 -8.09
CA TYR A 84 15.97 2.52 -8.61
C TYR A 84 16.02 2.11 -10.09
N ARG A 85 16.72 2.88 -10.92
CA ARG A 85 16.68 2.73 -12.39
C ARG A 85 17.00 1.32 -12.85
N SER A 86 18.09 0.73 -12.33
CA SER A 86 18.50 -0.63 -12.70
C SER A 86 17.47 -1.67 -12.29
N TYR A 87 16.79 -1.48 -11.15
CA TYR A 87 15.72 -2.38 -10.69
C TYR A 87 14.54 -2.42 -11.69
N ARG A 88 14.22 -1.29 -12.34
CA ARG A 88 13.15 -1.16 -13.33
C ARG A 88 13.51 -1.63 -14.75
N THR A 89 14.79 -1.60 -15.14
CA THR A 89 15.20 -1.82 -16.54
C THR A 89 15.66 -3.25 -16.84
N LEU A 90 15.59 -4.17 -15.87
CA LEU A 90 16.30 -5.45 -15.97
C LEU A 90 15.67 -6.49 -16.94
N CYS A 91 14.45 -6.25 -17.42
CA CYS A 91 13.78 -7.07 -18.43
C CYS A 91 12.79 -6.25 -19.27
N ARG A 92 12.90 -6.36 -20.61
CA ARG A 92 11.94 -5.76 -21.58
C ARG A 92 10.93 -6.77 -22.13
N GLU A 93 11.31 -8.05 -22.20
CA GLU A 93 10.43 -9.17 -22.57
C GLU A 93 10.07 -9.98 -21.31
N PRO A 94 8.95 -10.74 -21.31
CA PRO A 94 8.51 -11.49 -20.11
C PRO A 94 9.46 -12.63 -19.70
N TYR A 95 10.36 -13.01 -20.60
CA TYR A 95 11.39 -14.03 -20.40
C TYR A 95 12.78 -13.45 -20.68
N ARG A 96 13.80 -14.01 -20.01
CA ARG A 96 15.21 -13.74 -20.29
C ARG A 96 16.00 -15.02 -20.14
N SER A 97 16.87 -15.33 -21.11
CA SER A 97 17.82 -16.43 -20.99
C SER A 97 18.79 -16.17 -19.85
N ALA A 98 18.96 -17.14 -18.97
CA ALA A 98 19.95 -17.15 -17.91
C ALA A 98 20.74 -18.46 -17.97
N ILE A 99 22.04 -18.36 -17.77
CA ILE A 99 22.90 -19.54 -17.63
C ILE A 99 22.84 -19.93 -16.16
N LEU A 100 22.30 -21.12 -15.87
CA LEU A 100 22.28 -21.68 -14.53
C LEU A 100 23.70 -22.09 -14.11
N SER A 101 23.94 -22.25 -12.81
CA SER A 101 25.26 -22.59 -12.26
C SER A 101 25.81 -23.94 -12.74
N ASP A 102 24.96 -24.79 -13.33
CA ASP A 102 25.31 -26.06 -13.97
C ASP A 102 25.70 -25.92 -15.46
N GLY A 103 25.71 -24.69 -16.00
CA GLY A 103 26.04 -24.40 -17.41
C GLY A 103 24.86 -24.57 -18.37
N SER A 104 23.67 -24.95 -17.89
CA SER A 104 22.47 -25.03 -18.73
C SER A 104 21.89 -23.65 -19.03
N ASN A 105 21.52 -23.41 -20.28
CA ASN A 105 20.87 -22.17 -20.71
C ASN A 105 19.35 -22.33 -20.53
N VAL A 106 18.79 -21.72 -19.49
CA VAL A 106 17.36 -21.80 -19.18
C VAL A 106 16.75 -20.40 -19.16
N SER A 107 15.61 -20.25 -19.81
CA SER A 107 14.87 -18.99 -19.76
C SER A 107 14.19 -18.83 -18.41
N ILE A 108 14.42 -17.72 -17.71
CA ILE A 108 13.73 -17.41 -16.45
C ILE A 108 12.42 -16.70 -16.76
N ALA A 109 11.33 -17.15 -16.13
CA ALA A 109 10.01 -16.56 -16.21
C ALA A 109 9.32 -16.52 -14.83
N PRO A 110 8.84 -15.36 -14.37
CA PRO A 110 9.08 -14.01 -14.88
C PRO A 110 10.53 -13.57 -14.73
N CYS A 111 11.05 -12.80 -15.67
CA CYS A 111 12.39 -12.26 -15.54
C CYS A 111 12.42 -10.86 -14.89
N GLY A 112 13.60 -10.45 -14.43
CA GLY A 112 13.87 -9.12 -13.90
C GLY A 112 13.95 -9.03 -12.38
N ALA A 113 14.66 -8.03 -11.88
CA ALA A 113 14.90 -7.85 -10.44
C ALA A 113 13.60 -7.67 -9.67
N ILE A 114 12.64 -6.88 -10.19
CA ILE A 114 11.34 -6.67 -9.56
C ILE A 114 10.64 -8.00 -9.32
N ALA A 115 10.50 -8.84 -10.34
CA ALA A 115 9.81 -10.11 -10.19
C ALA A 115 10.58 -11.05 -9.26
N ASN A 116 11.90 -11.14 -9.40
CA ASN A 116 12.72 -12.01 -8.56
C ASN A 116 12.62 -11.67 -7.07
N SER A 117 12.46 -10.41 -6.69
CA SER A 117 12.29 -9.99 -5.28
C SER A 117 10.82 -9.86 -4.86
N MET A 118 9.91 -10.65 -5.44
CA MET A 118 8.52 -10.68 -5.01
C MET A 118 8.37 -10.95 -3.51
N PHE A 119 7.58 -10.10 -2.85
CA PHE A 119 7.23 -10.26 -1.44
C PHE A 119 6.47 -11.57 -1.22
N ASN A 120 6.88 -12.34 -0.19
CA ASN A 120 6.40 -13.71 0.04
C ASN A 120 6.09 -14.02 1.52
N ASP A 121 5.95 -13.01 2.38
CA ASP A 121 5.38 -13.25 3.71
C ASP A 121 3.88 -13.51 3.60
N SER A 122 3.33 -14.21 4.58
CA SER A 122 1.88 -14.43 4.69
C SER A 122 1.39 -14.19 6.11
N PHE A 123 0.11 -13.83 6.20
CA PHE A 123 -0.52 -13.39 7.44
C PHE A 123 -1.82 -14.13 7.67
N GLU A 124 -2.03 -14.56 8.90
CA GLU A 124 -3.32 -15.06 9.36
C GLU A 124 -3.74 -14.31 10.61
N LEU A 125 -4.98 -13.85 10.62
CA LEU A 125 -5.52 -13.05 11.70
C LEU A 125 -6.68 -13.80 12.36
N TYR A 126 -6.71 -13.80 13.68
CA TYR A 126 -7.70 -14.51 14.49
C TYR A 126 -8.31 -13.56 15.53
N TYR A 127 -9.60 -13.71 15.78
CA TYR A 127 -10.36 -13.00 16.82
C TYR A 127 -11.01 -14.04 17.73
N TYR A 128 -10.56 -14.14 18.98
CA TYR A 128 -11.01 -15.17 19.94
C TYR A 128 -11.05 -16.60 19.35
N GLY A 129 -10.04 -16.95 18.53
CA GLY A 129 -9.93 -18.25 17.88
C GLY A 129 -10.69 -18.39 16.55
N GLU A 130 -11.57 -17.45 16.19
CA GLU A 130 -12.20 -17.39 14.87
C GLU A 130 -11.25 -16.74 13.86
N ARG A 131 -10.98 -17.42 12.72
CA ARG A 131 -10.13 -16.86 11.67
C ARG A 131 -10.85 -15.72 10.94
N VAL A 132 -10.21 -14.57 10.86
CA VAL A 132 -10.74 -13.42 10.11
C VAL A 132 -10.74 -13.76 8.61
N PRO A 133 -11.88 -13.66 7.92
CA PRO A 133 -11.99 -14.03 6.52
C PRO A 133 -11.36 -12.96 5.63
N LEU A 134 -10.21 -13.27 5.06
CA LEU A 134 -9.47 -12.40 4.14
C LEU A 134 -9.71 -12.85 2.68
N THR A 135 -9.91 -11.89 1.78
CA THR A 135 -10.05 -12.16 0.34
C THR A 135 -9.07 -11.35 -0.50
N TYR A 136 -8.61 -11.93 -1.61
CA TYR A 136 -7.83 -11.24 -2.65
C TYR A 136 -8.73 -10.63 -3.74
N LYS A 137 -10.02 -10.96 -3.77
CA LYS A 137 -10.96 -10.42 -4.76
C LYS A 137 -11.10 -8.92 -4.53
N GLY A 138 -10.96 -8.12 -5.59
CA GLY A 138 -10.98 -6.66 -5.52
C GLY A 138 -9.68 -5.99 -5.09
N VAL A 139 -8.61 -6.75 -4.80
CA VAL A 139 -7.29 -6.18 -4.43
C VAL A 139 -6.55 -5.59 -5.64
N ALA A 140 -6.55 -6.31 -6.76
CA ALA A 140 -6.01 -5.82 -8.02
C ALA A 140 -7.10 -5.14 -8.86
N TRP A 141 -6.74 -4.11 -9.63
CA TRP A 141 -7.68 -3.48 -10.56
C TRP A 141 -8.05 -4.45 -11.67
N GLU A 142 -9.33 -4.46 -12.04
CA GLU A 142 -9.83 -5.33 -13.12
C GLU A 142 -9.11 -5.09 -14.44
N VAL A 143 -8.75 -3.86 -14.76
CA VAL A 143 -7.99 -3.54 -16.00
C VAL A 143 -6.59 -4.16 -15.97
N ASP A 144 -5.93 -4.23 -14.81
CA ASP A 144 -4.63 -4.89 -14.71
C ASP A 144 -4.77 -6.39 -14.97
N LYS A 145 -5.80 -7.03 -14.41
CA LYS A 145 -6.09 -8.46 -14.63
C LYS A 145 -6.53 -8.80 -16.05
N THR A 146 -7.34 -7.93 -16.67
CA THR A 146 -8.03 -8.24 -17.94
C THR A 146 -7.32 -7.71 -19.17
N VAL A 147 -6.37 -6.77 -19.02
CA VAL A 147 -5.67 -6.15 -20.17
C VAL A 147 -4.17 -6.35 -20.06
N LYS A 148 -3.57 -6.02 -18.91
CA LYS A 148 -2.11 -5.88 -18.79
C LYS A 148 -1.40 -7.18 -18.45
N PHE A 149 -1.93 -7.93 -17.48
CA PHE A 149 -1.33 -9.16 -16.99
C PHE A 149 -2.20 -10.33 -17.42
N LYS A 150 -1.77 -11.05 -18.46
CA LYS A 150 -2.47 -12.24 -18.96
C LYS A 150 -1.55 -13.43 -18.99
N ASN A 151 -2.10 -14.59 -18.66
CA ASN A 151 -1.44 -15.84 -18.95
C ASN A 151 -1.43 -16.08 -20.47
N PRO A 152 -0.30 -16.54 -21.04
CA PRO A 152 -0.28 -17.12 -22.37
C PRO A 152 -1.32 -18.21 -22.54
N THR A 153 -1.80 -18.42 -23.77
CA THR A 153 -2.79 -19.45 -24.09
C THR A 153 -2.19 -20.55 -24.97
N GLY A 154 -2.78 -21.75 -24.89
CA GLY A 154 -2.42 -22.90 -25.74
C GLY A 154 -0.97 -23.36 -25.57
N LYS A 155 -0.28 -23.59 -26.69
CA LYS A 155 1.08 -24.14 -26.72
C LYS A 155 2.08 -23.27 -25.93
N LEU A 156 1.92 -21.96 -25.94
CA LEU A 156 2.84 -21.04 -25.26
C LEU A 156 2.79 -21.20 -23.73
N TRP A 157 1.63 -21.54 -23.16
CA TRP A 157 1.50 -21.82 -21.73
C TRP A 157 2.22 -23.10 -21.32
N GLU A 158 2.09 -24.15 -22.13
CA GLU A 158 2.77 -25.42 -21.90
C GLU A 158 4.28 -25.30 -22.09
N GLU A 159 4.73 -24.54 -23.10
CA GLU A 159 6.14 -24.24 -23.28
C GLU A 159 6.71 -23.43 -22.12
N LEU A 160 5.95 -22.50 -21.56
CA LEU A 160 6.36 -21.76 -20.37
C LEU A 160 6.57 -22.71 -19.18
N LYS A 161 5.63 -23.63 -18.92
CA LYS A 161 5.77 -24.62 -17.83
C LYS A 161 7.00 -25.52 -17.99
N GLN A 162 7.33 -25.93 -19.21
CA GLN A 162 8.35 -26.95 -19.47
C GLN A 162 9.75 -26.38 -19.78
N LYS A 163 9.82 -25.21 -20.42
CA LYS A 163 11.06 -24.65 -20.97
C LYS A 163 11.56 -23.43 -20.20
N THR A 164 10.86 -23.01 -19.15
CA THR A 164 11.29 -21.90 -18.30
C THR A 164 11.50 -22.33 -16.86
N ALA A 165 12.40 -21.63 -16.18
CA ALA A 165 12.65 -21.80 -14.76
C ALA A 165 12.09 -20.62 -13.97
N LYS A 166 11.81 -20.88 -12.69
CA LYS A 166 11.41 -19.86 -11.73
C LYS A 166 12.57 -18.89 -11.45
N PRO A 167 12.29 -17.67 -11.01
CA PRO A 167 13.32 -16.77 -10.48
C PRO A 167 14.08 -17.40 -9.32
N THR A 168 15.34 -16.99 -9.14
CA THR A 168 16.26 -17.56 -8.13
C THR A 168 15.69 -17.53 -6.70
N ASN A 169 15.02 -16.43 -6.33
CA ASN A 169 14.49 -16.26 -4.97
C ASN A 169 13.06 -16.80 -4.80
N TRP A 170 12.48 -17.40 -5.83
CA TRP A 170 11.12 -17.95 -5.74
C TRP A 170 11.16 -19.38 -5.23
N LEU A 171 10.17 -19.76 -4.44
CA LEU A 171 9.97 -21.17 -4.03
C LEU A 171 9.22 -21.96 -5.11
N LYS A 172 8.20 -21.36 -5.71
CA LYS A 172 7.31 -21.98 -6.70
C LYS A 172 7.52 -21.37 -8.09
N HIS A 173 7.12 -22.09 -9.13
CA HIS A 173 7.07 -21.51 -10.48
C HIS A 173 5.89 -20.53 -10.61
N VAL A 174 5.94 -19.61 -11.59
CA VAL A 174 4.85 -18.65 -11.81
C VAL A 174 3.51 -19.33 -12.10
N THR A 175 3.56 -20.50 -12.73
CA THR A 175 2.39 -21.34 -13.05
C THR A 175 1.82 -22.08 -11.83
N GLU A 176 2.43 -21.91 -10.65
CA GLU A 176 2.11 -22.64 -9.42
C GLU A 176 1.88 -21.68 -8.24
N LEU A 177 1.66 -20.39 -8.53
CA LEU A 177 1.39 -19.39 -7.50
C LEU A 177 0.06 -19.64 -6.78
N ASP A 178 -0.94 -20.11 -7.52
CA ASP A 178 -2.22 -20.54 -6.97
C ASP A 178 -2.75 -21.75 -7.74
N LEU A 179 -2.77 -22.93 -7.13
CA LEU A 179 -3.26 -24.16 -7.76
C LEU A 179 -4.75 -24.39 -7.51
N GLU A 180 -5.34 -23.64 -6.57
CA GLU A 180 -6.74 -23.79 -6.19
C GLU A 180 -7.66 -22.93 -7.06
N ASP A 181 -7.21 -21.72 -7.40
CA ASP A 181 -7.93 -20.79 -8.28
C ASP A 181 -7.16 -20.50 -9.58
N PRO A 182 -7.58 -21.06 -10.73
CA PRO A 182 -7.01 -20.76 -12.04
C PRO A 182 -7.04 -19.27 -12.40
N ASP A 183 -8.04 -18.51 -11.95
CA ASP A 183 -8.19 -17.07 -12.23
C ASP A 183 -7.29 -16.18 -11.35
N ASN A 184 -6.58 -16.80 -10.40
CA ASN A 184 -5.57 -16.18 -9.55
C ASN A 184 -4.19 -16.84 -9.69
N ASN A 185 -3.94 -17.55 -10.79
CA ASN A 185 -2.66 -18.20 -11.05
C ASN A 185 -1.85 -17.53 -12.16
N GLY A 186 -0.55 -17.84 -12.25
CA GLY A 186 0.31 -17.30 -13.30
C GLY A 186 0.58 -15.82 -13.12
N TYR A 187 0.70 -15.12 -14.25
CA TYR A 187 0.83 -13.67 -14.29
C TYR A 187 -0.44 -12.94 -13.85
N GLN A 188 -1.58 -13.64 -13.78
CA GLN A 188 -2.86 -13.10 -13.30
C GLN A 188 -3.01 -13.16 -11.78
N ASN A 189 -2.05 -13.77 -11.07
CA ASN A 189 -2.03 -13.80 -9.62
C ASN A 189 -2.02 -12.37 -9.02
N VAL A 190 -2.92 -12.12 -8.08
CA VAL A 190 -3.11 -10.79 -7.49
C VAL A 190 -1.86 -10.29 -6.78
N ASP A 191 -1.20 -11.14 -5.99
CA ASP A 191 -0.01 -10.74 -5.24
C ASP A 191 1.13 -10.38 -6.19
N PHE A 192 1.27 -11.13 -7.29
CA PHE A 192 2.22 -10.82 -8.36
C PHE A 192 1.91 -9.46 -9.00
N ILE A 193 0.66 -9.22 -9.41
CA ILE A 193 0.25 -7.95 -10.05
C ILE A 193 0.50 -6.75 -9.12
N VAL A 194 0.10 -6.86 -7.85
CA VAL A 194 0.30 -5.80 -6.85
C VAL A 194 1.79 -5.53 -6.64
N TRP A 195 2.62 -6.57 -6.59
CA TRP A 195 4.06 -6.42 -6.45
C TRP A 195 4.69 -5.72 -7.66
N MET A 196 4.32 -6.16 -8.88
CA MET A 196 4.84 -5.63 -10.14
C MET A 196 4.51 -4.14 -10.38
N ARG A 197 3.50 -3.59 -9.69
CA ARG A 197 3.27 -2.14 -9.67
C ARG A 197 4.30 -1.44 -8.76
N THR A 198 5.42 -1.05 -9.34
CA THR A 198 6.53 -0.40 -8.60
C THR A 198 6.08 0.86 -7.86
N ALA A 199 6.45 0.98 -6.59
CA ALA A 199 6.23 2.18 -5.81
C ALA A 199 7.17 3.33 -6.26
N ALA A 200 6.70 4.56 -6.13
CA ALA A 200 7.48 5.75 -6.48
C ALA A 200 8.48 6.17 -5.38
N LEU A 201 8.23 5.77 -4.13
CA LEU A 201 8.99 6.15 -2.94
C LEU A 201 9.60 4.92 -2.25
N PRO A 202 10.69 5.09 -1.46
CA PRO A 202 11.33 3.99 -0.73
C PRO A 202 10.47 3.41 0.39
N ASP A 203 9.56 4.22 0.92
CA ASP A 203 8.58 3.83 1.91
C ASP A 203 7.22 3.72 1.21
N PHE A 204 6.69 2.50 1.16
CA PHE A 204 5.44 2.23 0.48
C PHE A 204 4.68 1.10 1.15
N ARG A 205 3.36 1.16 0.98
CA ARG A 205 2.44 0.07 1.32
C ARG A 205 1.80 -0.51 0.07
N LYS A 206 1.50 -1.80 0.11
CA LYS A 206 0.81 -2.53 -0.95
C LYS A 206 -0.36 -3.27 -0.34
N LEU A 207 -1.50 -3.24 -1.04
CA LEU A 207 -2.71 -3.89 -0.58
C LEU A 207 -2.51 -5.40 -0.65
N TYR A 208 -2.66 -6.06 0.49
CA TYR A 208 -2.54 -7.51 0.61
C TYR A 208 -3.90 -8.17 0.43
N ARG A 209 -4.85 -7.87 1.33
CA ARG A 209 -6.18 -8.49 1.34
C ARG A 209 -7.23 -7.48 1.77
N ILE A 210 -8.48 -7.84 1.54
CA ILE A 210 -9.68 -7.11 1.98
C ILE A 210 -10.45 -8.03 2.93
N LEU A 211 -11.14 -7.46 3.91
CA LEU A 211 -12.05 -8.21 4.77
C LEU A 211 -13.26 -8.70 3.95
N ASP A 212 -13.52 -10.00 3.98
CA ASP A 212 -14.73 -10.58 3.39
C ASP A 212 -15.87 -10.60 4.40
N ARG A 213 -16.69 -9.55 4.34
CA ARG A 213 -17.83 -9.32 5.25
C ARG A 213 -18.96 -10.35 5.10
N ASN A 214 -18.97 -11.14 4.03
CA ASN A 214 -20.06 -12.08 3.74
C ASN A 214 -19.80 -13.48 4.32
N LYS A 215 -18.58 -13.77 4.77
CA LYS A 215 -18.18 -15.12 5.21
C LYS A 215 -18.39 -15.41 6.69
N SER A 216 -18.59 -14.38 7.51
CA SER A 216 -18.84 -14.54 8.95
C SER A 216 -19.71 -13.41 9.48
N ALA A 217 -20.70 -13.77 10.30
CA ALA A 217 -21.58 -12.82 10.96
C ALA A 217 -20.82 -11.91 11.95
N THR A 218 -19.75 -12.43 12.57
CA THR A 218 -18.87 -11.68 13.50
C THR A 218 -18.26 -10.46 12.82
N PHE A 219 -17.87 -10.60 11.55
CA PHE A 219 -17.15 -9.56 10.80
C PHE A 219 -18.03 -8.82 9.78
N ALA A 220 -19.35 -9.03 9.80
CA ALA A 220 -20.28 -8.44 8.83
C ALA A 220 -20.27 -6.90 8.83
N ARG A 221 -19.91 -6.27 9.96
CA ARG A 221 -19.86 -4.81 10.14
C ARG A 221 -18.44 -4.27 10.37
N GLY A 222 -17.41 -4.99 9.90
CA GLY A 222 -16.00 -4.66 10.11
C GLY A 222 -15.34 -5.57 11.15
N LEU A 223 -14.23 -5.12 11.73
CA LEU A 223 -13.53 -5.82 12.80
C LEU A 223 -14.06 -5.34 14.16
N PRO A 224 -14.66 -6.20 14.99
CA PRO A 224 -15.07 -5.84 16.34
C PRO A 224 -13.88 -5.41 17.21
N PRO A 225 -14.07 -4.50 18.18
CA PRO A 225 -13.02 -4.14 19.13
C PRO A 225 -12.65 -5.33 20.01
N GLY A 226 -11.41 -5.32 20.48
CA GLY A 226 -10.86 -6.34 21.37
C GLY A 226 -9.59 -6.99 20.85
N ARG A 227 -9.26 -8.15 21.42
CA ARG A 227 -7.96 -8.79 21.24
C ARG A 227 -7.91 -9.68 20.01
N TYR A 228 -6.91 -9.43 19.18
CA TYR A 228 -6.58 -10.20 17.99
C TYR A 228 -5.26 -10.94 18.16
N GLU A 229 -5.13 -12.07 17.47
CA GLU A 229 -3.88 -12.80 17.29
C GLU A 229 -3.52 -12.80 15.81
N LEU A 230 -2.32 -12.31 15.50
CA LEU A 230 -1.73 -12.33 14.17
C LEU A 230 -0.60 -13.35 14.14
N VAL A 231 -0.74 -14.31 13.23
CA VAL A 231 0.30 -15.28 12.88
C VAL A 231 0.97 -14.78 11.60
N ILE A 232 2.28 -14.56 11.68
CA ILE A 232 3.10 -14.07 10.58
C ILE A 232 4.04 -15.18 10.15
N PHE A 233 4.04 -15.50 8.86
CA PHE A 233 5.03 -16.37 8.25
C PHE A 233 6.09 -15.49 7.55
N ASP A 234 7.18 -15.24 8.26
CA ASP A 234 8.29 -14.38 7.85
C ASP A 234 9.26 -15.15 6.92
N ASN A 235 9.06 -15.01 5.62
CA ASN A 235 9.87 -15.65 4.57
C ASN A 235 10.68 -14.64 3.73
N TYR A 236 10.45 -13.33 3.90
CA TYR A 236 11.02 -12.26 3.09
C TYR A 236 12.15 -11.54 3.84
N PRO A 237 13.43 -11.84 3.54
CA PRO A 237 14.56 -11.28 4.28
C PRO A 237 14.81 -9.82 3.91
N VAL A 238 14.79 -8.93 4.90
CA VAL A 238 15.03 -7.48 4.73
C VAL A 238 16.24 -6.93 5.47
N SER A 239 16.84 -7.72 6.37
CA SER A 239 17.93 -7.30 7.26
C SER A 239 19.15 -6.77 6.49
N ARG A 240 19.52 -7.44 5.39
CA ARG A 240 20.69 -7.09 4.56
C ARG A 240 20.63 -5.69 3.92
N PHE A 241 19.44 -5.08 3.87
CA PHE A 241 19.22 -3.77 3.23
C PHE A 241 18.71 -2.72 4.22
N HIS A 242 18.72 -3.02 5.52
CA HIS A 242 18.15 -2.16 6.57
C HIS A 242 16.71 -1.72 6.27
N ALA A 243 15.94 -2.58 5.59
CA ALA A 243 14.54 -2.34 5.33
C ALA A 243 13.71 -2.89 6.50
N LYS A 244 12.57 -2.26 6.79
CA LYS A 244 11.63 -2.73 7.82
C LYS A 244 10.33 -3.19 7.19
N LYS A 245 9.68 -4.14 7.86
CA LYS A 245 8.39 -4.68 7.43
C LYS A 245 7.32 -4.34 8.44
N HIS A 246 6.16 -4.01 7.89
CA HIS A 246 5.02 -3.55 8.64
C HIS A 246 3.77 -4.27 8.15
N PHE A 247 2.92 -4.70 9.08
CA PHE A 247 1.59 -5.18 8.81
C PHE A 247 0.60 -4.09 9.23
N ILE A 248 -0.23 -3.64 8.30
CA ILE A 248 -1.13 -2.51 8.51
C ILE A 248 -2.57 -2.97 8.31
N ILE A 249 -3.43 -2.62 9.27
CA ILE A 249 -4.87 -2.71 9.13
C ILE A 249 -5.39 -1.27 8.99
N SER A 250 -6.17 -1.01 7.96
CA SER A 250 -6.76 0.32 7.74
C SER A 250 -8.23 0.19 7.38
N SER A 251 -9.05 1.02 8.01
CA SER A 251 -10.42 1.27 7.55
C SER A 251 -10.42 2.34 6.46
N THR A 252 -11.52 2.47 5.73
CA THR A 252 -11.71 3.59 4.80
C THR A 252 -12.84 4.51 5.24
N SER A 253 -12.76 5.75 4.78
CA SER A 253 -13.90 6.65 4.69
C SER A 253 -14.26 6.88 3.22
N TRP A 254 -15.29 7.69 2.96
CA TRP A 254 -15.69 8.07 1.60
C TRP A 254 -14.58 8.81 0.83
N VAL A 255 -13.59 9.38 1.52
CA VAL A 255 -12.40 10.05 0.92
C VAL A 255 -11.26 9.06 0.68
N GLY A 256 -11.40 7.81 1.12
CA GLY A 256 -10.38 6.77 1.01
C GLY A 256 -9.71 6.46 2.36
N GLY A 257 -8.43 6.07 2.30
CA GLY A 257 -7.65 5.70 3.49
C GLY A 257 -7.17 6.89 4.31
N LYS A 258 -6.47 6.61 5.42
CA LYS A 258 -5.90 7.63 6.30
C LYS A 258 -4.86 8.48 5.57
N ASN A 259 -5.11 9.78 5.51
CA ASN A 259 -4.32 10.82 4.84
C ASN A 259 -4.91 12.22 5.13
N SER A 260 -4.43 12.88 6.18
CA SER A 260 -4.88 14.23 6.54
C SER A 260 -4.33 15.34 5.64
N PHE A 261 -3.39 15.03 4.74
CA PHE A 261 -2.68 16.04 3.93
C PHE A 261 -3.65 16.92 3.15
N LEU A 262 -4.59 16.32 2.43
CA LEU A 262 -5.52 17.05 1.58
C LEU A 262 -6.35 18.06 2.40
N GLY A 263 -6.94 17.62 3.53
CA GLY A 263 -7.71 18.50 4.41
C GLY A 263 -6.88 19.67 4.95
N ILE A 264 -5.65 19.39 5.41
CA ILE A 264 -4.71 20.41 5.89
C ILE A 264 -4.36 21.41 4.77
N THR A 265 -4.06 20.93 3.56
CA THR A 265 -3.73 21.79 2.42
C THR A 265 -4.89 22.75 2.09
N TYR A 266 -6.13 22.27 2.03
CA TYR A 266 -7.30 23.12 1.79
C TYR A 266 -7.46 24.19 2.88
N MET A 267 -7.29 23.83 4.15
CA MET A 267 -7.38 24.80 5.26
C MET A 267 -6.25 25.85 5.20
N VAL A 268 -5.01 25.44 4.92
CA VAL A 268 -3.85 26.35 4.83
C VAL A 268 -4.00 27.30 3.65
N VAL A 269 -4.29 26.79 2.45
CA VAL A 269 -4.46 27.61 1.24
C VAL A 269 -5.67 28.55 1.39
N GLY A 270 -6.78 28.05 1.93
CA GLY A 270 -7.96 28.86 2.19
C GLY A 270 -7.68 30.01 3.17
N SER A 271 -6.96 29.74 4.26
CA SER A 271 -6.57 30.75 5.25
C SER A 271 -5.64 31.80 4.63
N LEU A 272 -4.66 31.38 3.84
CA LEU A 272 -3.75 32.29 3.14
C LEU A 272 -4.50 33.21 2.17
N CYS A 273 -5.50 32.69 1.44
CA CYS A 273 -6.33 33.50 0.56
C CYS A 273 -7.15 34.57 1.29
N ILE A 274 -7.63 34.31 2.51
CA ILE A 274 -8.35 35.30 3.32
C ILE A 274 -7.37 36.39 3.80
N VAL A 275 -6.21 35.99 4.34
CA VAL A 275 -5.20 36.94 4.83
C VAL A 275 -4.72 37.86 3.71
N LEU A 276 -4.35 37.30 2.55
CA LEU A 276 -3.94 38.09 1.39
C LEU A 276 -5.08 38.98 0.86
N GLY A 277 -6.32 38.47 0.90
CA GLY A 277 -7.52 39.26 0.56
C GLY A 277 -7.68 40.49 1.47
N CYS A 278 -7.51 40.33 2.78
CA CYS A 278 -7.55 41.43 3.75
C CYS A 278 -6.43 42.44 3.51
N ILE A 279 -5.20 41.98 3.28
CA ILE A 279 -4.05 42.85 3.00
C ILE A 279 -4.32 43.69 1.74
N PHE A 280 -4.76 43.06 0.64
CA PHE A 280 -5.06 43.79 -0.58
C PHE A 280 -6.25 44.74 -0.44
N LEU A 281 -7.26 44.39 0.36
CA LEU A 281 -8.36 45.28 0.67
C LEU A 281 -7.88 46.53 1.43
N VAL A 282 -7.04 46.36 2.45
CA VAL A 282 -6.46 47.49 3.22
C VAL A 282 -5.60 48.37 2.32
N ILE A 283 -4.75 47.78 1.48
CA ILE A 283 -3.94 48.53 0.50
C ILE A 283 -4.84 49.30 -0.47
N HIS A 284 -5.90 48.68 -0.99
CA HIS A 284 -6.84 49.33 -1.89
C HIS A 284 -7.63 50.45 -1.21
N LEU A 285 -7.98 50.31 0.07
CA LEU A 285 -8.67 51.38 0.80
C LEU A 285 -7.75 52.58 1.11
N ASN A 286 -6.45 52.33 1.35
CA ASN A 286 -5.48 53.38 1.68
C ASN A 286 -4.83 54.04 0.45
N PHE A 287 -4.63 53.29 -0.64
CA PHE A 287 -3.89 53.72 -1.83
C PHE A 287 -4.69 53.55 -3.14
N GLY A 288 -5.94 53.11 -3.07
CA GLY A 288 -6.81 53.03 -4.23
C GLY A 288 -7.23 54.42 -4.66
N ASN A 289 -6.44 55.04 -5.54
CA ASN A 289 -6.86 56.27 -6.20
C ASN A 289 -8.24 56.05 -6.84
N SER A 290 -9.14 56.99 -6.61
CA SER A 290 -10.46 56.96 -7.20
C SER A 290 -10.30 56.87 -8.72
N LEU A 291 -10.84 55.82 -9.35
CA LEU A 291 -10.95 55.72 -10.82
C LEU A 291 -11.59 56.99 -11.45
N ARG A 292 -12.26 57.80 -10.62
CA ARG A 292 -12.83 59.10 -10.96
C ARG A 292 -11.79 60.20 -11.19
N GLU A 293 -10.60 60.15 -10.60
CA GLU A 293 -9.50 61.11 -10.85
C GLU A 293 -8.77 60.83 -12.17
N MET A 294 -8.68 59.57 -12.60
CA MET A 294 -8.08 59.22 -13.90
C MET A 294 -8.97 59.59 -15.09
N GLY A 295 -10.29 59.71 -14.89
CA GLY A 295 -11.23 60.16 -15.92
C GLY A 295 -11.16 61.66 -16.21
N SER A 296 -10.76 62.49 -15.24
CA SER A 296 -10.70 63.95 -15.42
C SER A 296 -9.41 64.44 -16.10
N ILE A 297 -8.41 63.56 -16.26
CA ILE A 297 -7.13 63.91 -16.91
C ILE A 297 -7.23 63.80 -18.45
N LYS A 298 -8.34 63.27 -18.99
CA LYS A 298 -8.57 63.16 -20.45
C LYS A 298 -9.37 64.30 -21.08
N GLU A 299 -9.81 65.30 -20.31
CA GLU A 299 -10.53 66.49 -20.82
C GLU A 299 -9.75 67.81 -20.66
N SER A 300 -8.41 67.75 -20.57
CA SER A 300 -7.54 68.93 -20.61
C SER A 300 -6.61 68.91 -21.81
#